data_AF-A0A7J7C4X4-F1
#
_entry.id   AF-A0A7J7C4X4-F1
#
_cell.length_a   1.000
_cell.length_b   1.000
_cell.length_c   1.000
_cell.angle_alpha   90.00
_cell.angle_beta   90.00
_cell.angle_gamma   90.00
#
_symmetry.space_group_name_H-M   'P 1'
#
loop_
_entity.id
_entity.type
_entity.pdbx_description
1 polymer ?
#
loop_
_entity_poly.entity_id
_entity_poly.type
_entity_poly.pdbx_seq_one_letter_code
_entity_poly.pdbx_strand_id
1 'polypeptide(L)' 'MAATKKMRQQLCTCFKNASKSFGVLPEKAKQVPQLCNVNVPVPIDPNIDCSKIN' A
#
# COMPACT_ATOMS: atom_id res chain seq x y z
N MET A 1 -2.10 12.79 -3.11
CA MET A 1 -1.69 11.84 -4.17
C MET A 1 -0.20 11.57 -4.07
N ALA A 2 0.24 10.33 -4.32
CA ALA A 2 1.67 10.02 -4.47
C ALA A 2 2.10 10.28 -5.92
N ALA A 3 2.52 11.53 -6.19
CA ALA A 3 2.74 12.03 -7.55
C ALA A 3 4.07 11.55 -8.16
N THR A 4 5.11 11.38 -7.36
CA THR A 4 6.43 10.93 -7.82
C THR A 4 6.71 9.49 -7.44
N LYS A 5 7.63 8.84 -8.16
CA LYS A 5 8.14 7.50 -7.83
C LYS A 5 8.56 7.41 -6.36
N LYS A 6 9.35 8.38 -5.90
CA LYS A 6 9.84 8.43 -4.51
C LYS A 6 8.67 8.46 -3.51
N MET A 7 7.64 9.26 -3.76
CA MET A 7 6.46 9.31 -2.88
C MET A 7 5.71 7.98 -2.86
N ARG A 8 5.59 7.29 -4.00
CA ARG A 8 4.93 5.98 -4.08
C ARG A 8 5.74 4.92 -3.32
N GLN A 9 7.06 4.90 -3.47
CA GLN A 9 7.94 4.01 -2.70
C GLN A 9 7.83 4.28 -1.19
N GLN A 10 7.81 5.54 -0.77
CA GLN A 10 7.63 5.91 0.64
C GLN A 10 6.25 5.50 1.18
N LEU A 11 5.18 5.73 0.41
CA LEU A 11 3.83 5.33 0.77
C LEU A 11 3.69 3.80 0.87
N CYS A 12 4.26 3.07 -0.09
CA CYS A 12 4.32 1.61 -0.06
C CYS A 12 4.99 1.12 1.22
N THR A 13 6.15 1.68 1.58
CA THR A 13 6.87 1.30 2.81
C THR A 13 6.04 1.58 4.06
N CYS A 14 5.33 2.71 4.09
CA CYS A 14 4.40 3.02 5.18
C CYS A 14 3.31 1.95 5.33
N PHE A 15 2.64 1.60 4.23
CA PHE A 15 1.59 0.57 4.25
C PHE A 15 2.12 -0.82 4.58
N LYS A 16 3.30 -1.19 4.07
CA LYS A 16 3.94 -2.46 4.41
C LYS A 16 4.18 -2.59 5.92
N ASN A 17 4.76 -1.55 6.53
CA ASN A 17 5.05 -1.55 7.96
C ASN A 17 3.76 -1.57 8.79
N ALA A 18 2.79 -0.72 8.44
CA ALA A 18 1.48 -0.71 9.09
C ALA A 18 0.77 -2.07 8.99
N SER A 19 0.80 -2.70 7.81
CA SER A 19 0.15 -4.01 7.58
C SER A 19 0.72 -5.09 8.51
N LYS A 20 2.04 -5.07 8.75
CA LYS A 20 2.69 -5.99 9.70
C LYS A 20 2.31 -5.69 11.14
N SER A 21 2.32 -4.42 11.54
CA SER A 21 2.02 -4.01 12.92
C SER A 21 0.57 -4.28 13.33
N PHE A 22 -0.38 -4.11 12.41
CA PHE A 22 -1.81 -4.29 12.69
C PHE A 22 -2.32 -5.71 12.40
N GLY A 23 -1.49 -6.64 11.93
CA GLY A 23 -1.93 -8.00 11.59
C GLY A 23 -2.97 -8.02 10.46
N VAL A 24 -2.81 -7.12 9.48
CA VAL A 24 -3.80 -6.93 8.41
C VAL A 24 -3.93 -8.20 7.56
N LEU A 25 -5.17 -8.61 7.29
CA LEU A 25 -5.48 -9.66 6.31
C LEU A 25 -5.31 -9.09 4.89
N PRO A 26 -4.31 -9.53 4.10
CA PRO A 26 -4.00 -8.93 2.79
C PRO A 26 -5.19 -8.96 1.83
N GLU A 27 -5.95 -10.05 1.84
CA GLU A 27 -7.13 -10.24 0.99
C GLU A 27 -8.26 -9.24 1.27
N LYS A 28 -8.37 -8.77 2.52
CA LYS A 28 -9.32 -7.72 2.91
C LYS A 28 -8.77 -6.33 2.61
N ALA A 29 -7.49 -6.10 2.87
CA ALA A 29 -6.81 -4.84 2.57
C ALA A 29 -6.90 -4.45 1.09
N LYS A 30 -6.79 -5.42 0.17
CA LYS A 30 -6.95 -5.19 -1.28
C LYS A 30 -8.32 -4.63 -1.68
N GLN A 31 -9.36 -4.87 -0.89
CA GLN A 31 -10.72 -4.42 -1.18
C GLN A 31 -10.98 -2.98 -0.70
N VAL A 32 -10.17 -2.47 0.24
CA VAL A 32 -10.36 -1.16 0.86
C VAL A 32 -10.43 -0.02 -0.15
N PRO A 33 -9.52 0.09 -1.15
CA PRO A 33 -9.60 1.18 -2.14
C PRO A 33 -10.93 1.19 -2.90
N GLN A 34 -11.44 0.01 -3.26
CA GLN A 34 -12.72 -0.13 -3.96
C GLN A 34 -13.90 0.23 -3.07
N LEU A 35 -13.94 -0.29 -1.84
CA LEU A 35 -15.03 -0.04 -0.89
C LEU A 35 -15.11 1.43 -0.47
N CYS A 36 -13.96 2.10 -0.32
CA CYS A 36 -13.89 3.51 0.03
C CYS A 36 -13.96 4.43 -1.19
N ASN A 37 -14.04 3.89 -2.41
CA ASN A 37 -14.02 4.63 -3.68
C ASN A 37 -12.84 5.61 -3.79
N VAL A 38 -11.64 5.14 -3.39
CA VAL A 38 -10.40 5.92 -3.43
C VAL A 38 -9.37 5.26 -4.34
N ASN A 39 -8.66 6.07 -5.12
CA ASN A 39 -7.55 5.58 -5.93
C ASN A 39 -6.26 5.57 -5.10
N VAL A 40 -5.76 4.39 -4.78
CA VAL A 40 -4.50 4.19 -4.07
C VAL A 40 -3.45 3.70 -5.07
N PRO A 41 -2.38 4.47 -5.36
CA PRO A 41 -1.43 4.16 -6.43
C PRO A 41 -0.40 3.09 -6.03
N VAL A 42 -0.55 2.45 -4.86
CA VAL A 42 0.34 1.41 -4.36
C VAL A 42 -0.49 0.31 -3.69
N PRO A 43 -0.06 -0.96 -3.79
CA PRO A 43 -0.76 -2.06 -3.14
C PRO A 43 -0.55 -2.04 -1.63
N ILE A 44 -1.55 -2.55 -0.90
CA ILE A 44 -1.50 -2.75 0.55
C ILE A 44 -1.17 -4.23 0.79
N ASP A 45 0.12 -4.54 0.91
CA ASP A 45 0.64 -5.91 1.04
C ASP A 45 1.85 -5.92 2.01
N PRO A 46 1.88 -6.80 3.03
CA PRO A 46 2.99 -6.86 3.99
C PRO A 46 4.30 -7.44 3.41
N ASN A 47 4.24 -8.14 2.29
CA ASN A 47 5.35 -8.87 1.66
C ASN A 47 5.90 -8.17 0.41
N ILE A 48 5.31 -7.06 -0.03
CA ILE A 48 5.75 -6.37 -1.23
C ILE A 48 7.18 -5.79 -1.12
N ASP A 49 7.90 -5.84 -2.24
CA ASP A 49 9.14 -5.09 -2.42
C ASP A 49 8.85 -3.68 -2.95
N CYS A 50 8.85 -2.70 -2.03
CA CYS A 50 8.57 -1.31 -2.36
C CYS A 50 9.63 -0.64 -3.24
N SER A 51 10.82 -1.21 -3.39
CA SER A 51 11.86 -0.64 -4.28
C SER A 51 11.48 -0.72 -5.76
N LYS A 52 10.61 -1.68 -6.11
CA LYS A 52 10.13 -1.93 -7.48
C LYS A 52 8.91 -1.09 -7.87
N ILE A 53 8.37 -0.30 -6.94
CA ILE A 53 7.26 0.61 -7.23
C ILE A 53 7.75 1.77 -8.11
N ASN A 54 6.99 2.03 -9.18
CA ASN A 54 7.26 3.07 -10.17
C ASN A 54 6.44 4.34 -9.91
#